data_AF-A0A495U4U0-F1
#
_entry.id   AF-A0A495U4U0-F1
#
_cell.length_a   1.000
_cell.length_b   1.000
_cell.length_c   1.000
_cell.angle_alpha   90.00
_cell.angle_beta   90.00
_cell.angle_gamma   90.00
#
_symmetry.space_group_name_H-M   'P 1'
#
loop_
_entity.id
_entity.type
_entity.pdbx_description
1 polymer ?
#
loop_
_entity_poly.entity_id
_entity_poly.type
_entity_poly.pdbx_seq_one_letter_code
_entity_poly.pdbx_strand_id
1 'polypeptide(L)' 'MNIHLHNSDIVMIIALALLGALLLALRFRPATWKGVVVEAVAANAAAIAAVVAFEMLMA' A
#
# COMPACT_ATOMS: atom_id res chain seq x y z
N MET A 1 14.15 -7.49 -16.35
CA MET A 1 12.79 -7.94 -15.96
C MET A 1 11.81 -6.88 -16.41
N ASN A 2 10.92 -7.22 -17.34
CA ASN A 2 9.89 -6.31 -17.82
C ASN A 2 8.66 -6.46 -16.90
N ILE A 3 8.63 -5.70 -15.80
CA ILE A 3 7.51 -5.75 -14.83
C ILE A 3 6.29 -5.13 -15.52
N HIS A 4 5.37 -5.99 -15.95
CA HIS A 4 4.10 -5.58 -16.56
C HIS A 4 3.03 -5.57 -15.47
N LEU A 5 2.67 -4.39 -14.98
CA LEU A 5 1.52 -4.22 -14.10
C LEU A 5 0.23 -4.26 -14.93
N HIS A 6 -0.59 -5.28 -14.71
CA HIS A 6 -1.95 -5.34 -15.24
C HIS A 6 -2.90 -4.45 -14.43
N ASN A 7 -4.08 -4.18 -14.98
CA ASN A 7 -5.12 -3.41 -14.30
C ASN A 7 -5.55 -4.04 -12.97
N SER A 8 -5.51 -5.37 -12.86
CA SER A 8 -5.75 -6.10 -11.60
C SER A 8 -4.78 -5.69 -10.51
N ASP A 9 -3.53 -5.46 -10.87
CA ASP A 9 -2.45 -5.19 -9.93
C ASP A 9 -2.58 -3.76 -9.40
N ILE A 10 -3.00 -2.83 -10.26
CA ILE A 10 -3.35 -1.47 -9.84
C ILE A 10 -4.52 -1.48 -8.85
N VAL A 11 -5.59 -2.24 -9.14
CA VAL A 11 -6.73 -2.39 -8.21
C VAL A 11 -6.28 -2.99 -6.88
N MET A 12 -5.38 -3.98 -6.93
CA MET A 12 -4.81 -4.62 -5.74
C MET A 12 -3.98 -3.63 -4.91
N ILE A 13 -3.11 -2.83 -5.55
CA ILE A 13 -2.32 -1.79 -4.88
C ILE A 13 -3.25 -0.81 -4.16
N ILE A 14 -4.31 -0.34 -4.83
CA ILE A 14 -5.26 0.61 -4.24
C ILE A 14 -5.99 -0.02 -3.05
N ALA A 15 -6.47 -1.25 -3.17
CA ALA A 15 -7.16 -1.96 -2.10
C ALA A 15 -6.24 -2.16 -0.88
N LEU A 16 -5.00 -2.59 -1.10
CA LEU A 16 -4.00 -2.77 -0.03
C LEU A 16 -3.57 -1.45 0.61
N ALA A 17 -3.43 -0.38 -0.18
CA ALA A 17 -3.09 0.94 0.34
C ALA A 17 -4.19 1.50 1.25
N LEU A 18 -5.45 1.38 0.82
CA LEU A 18 -6.61 1.80 1.62
C LEU A 18 -6.77 0.95 2.88
N LEU A 19 -6.64 -0.37 2.75
CA LEU A 19 -6.71 -1.29 3.89
C LEU A 19 -5.58 -1.01 4.89
N GLY A 20 -4.35 -0.88 4.42
CA GLY A 20 -3.18 -0.57 5.25
C GLY A 20 -3.33 0.76 5.97
N ALA A 21 -3.78 1.81 5.27
CA ALA A 21 -4.02 3.11 5.88
C ALA A 21 -5.13 3.04 6.94
N LEU A 22 -6.22 2.31 6.68
CA LEU A 22 -7.30 2.10 7.65
C LEU A 22 -6.80 1.34 8.89
N LEU A 23 -6.02 0.28 8.70
CA LEU A 23 -5.47 -0.51 9.80
C LEU A 23 -4.49 0.31 10.65
N LEU A 24 -3.61 1.10 10.03
CA LEU A 24 -2.72 2.01 10.76
C LEU A 24 -3.52 3.07 11.52
N ALA A 25 -4.51 3.70 10.89
CA ALA A 25 -5.34 4.71 11.52
C ALA A 25 -6.12 4.14 12.72
N LEU A 26 -6.63 2.91 12.61
CA LEU A 26 -7.27 2.20 13.73
C LEU A 26 -6.26 1.85 14.83
N ARG A 27 -5.04 1.44 14.46
CA ARG A 27 -4.00 0.97 15.39
C ARG A 27 -3.34 2.09 16.18
N PHE A 28 -3.05 3.21 15.53
CA PHE A 28 -2.25 4.30 16.07
C PHE A 28 -3.08 5.54 16.42
N ARG A 29 -4.30 5.66 15.88
CA ARG A 29 -5.24 6.78 16.11
C ARG A 29 -4.54 8.14 16.02
N PRO A 30 -3.94 8.48 14.86
CA PRO A 30 -3.17 9.71 14.71
C PRO A 30 -4.02 10.93 15.05
N ALA A 31 -3.64 11.67 16.10
CA ALA A 31 -4.35 12.87 16.53
C ALA A 31 -3.89 14.14 15.78
N THR A 32 -2.91 14.01 14.87
CA THR A 32 -2.32 15.14 14.15
C THR A 32 -2.29 14.86 12.65
N TRP A 33 -2.41 15.93 11.86
CA TRP A 33 -2.28 15.87 10.40
C TRP A 33 -0.95 15.26 9.94
N LYS A 34 0.15 15.53 10.66
CA LYS A 34 1.46 14.93 10.35
C LYS A 34 1.45 13.41 10.53
N GLY A 35 0.81 12.92 11.58
CA GLY A 35 0.67 11.48 11.83
C GLY A 35 -0.12 10.78 10.72
N VAL A 36 -1.26 11.36 10.33
CA VAL A 36 -2.09 10.83 9.23
C VAL A 36 -1.29 10.73 7.92
N VAL A 37 -0.51 11.77 7.58
CA VAL A 37 0.30 11.77 6.36
C VAL A 37 1.39 10.69 6.40
N VAL A 38 2.09 10.53 7.53
CA VAL A 38 3.13 9.51 7.68
C VAL A 38 2.54 8.10 7.53
N GLU A 39 1.42 7.83 8.20
CA GLU A 39 0.75 6.52 8.13
C GLU A 39 0.25 6.23 6.71
N ALA A 40 -0.33 7.22 6.04
CA ALA A 40 -0.79 7.09 4.67
C ALA A 40 0.39 6.79 3.71
N VAL A 41 1.49 7.54 3.81
CA VAL A 41 2.69 7.32 2.96
C VAL A 41 3.26 5.92 3.20
N ALA A 42 3.38 5.50 4.47
CA ALA A 42 3.88 4.18 4.82
C ALA A 42 3.00 3.05 4.25
N ALA A 43 1.67 3.15 4.40
CA ALA A 43 0.73 2.16 3.89
C ALA A 43 0.76 2.06 2.35
N ASN A 44 0.82 3.20 1.65
CA ASN A 44 0.89 3.23 0.20
C ASN A 44 2.21 2.63 -0.32
N ALA A 45 3.34 2.98 0.30
CA ALA A 45 4.63 2.41 -0.04
C ALA A 45 4.66 0.88 0.18
N ALA A 46 4.08 0.41 1.30
CA ALA A 46 3.98 -1.02 1.60
C ALA A 46 3.08 -1.75 0.58
N ALA A 47 1.96 -1.16 0.16
CA ALA A 47 1.06 -1.75 -0.82
C ALA A 47 1.74 -1.93 -2.19
N ILE A 48 2.44 -0.89 -2.67
CA ILE A 48 3.22 -0.98 -3.92
C ILE A 48 4.30 -2.05 -3.81
N ALA A 49 5.08 -2.03 -2.72
CA ALA A 49 6.14 -3.01 -2.50
C ALA A 49 5.61 -4.45 -2.45
N ALA A 50 4.46 -4.67 -1.81
CA ALA A 50 3.83 -5.99 -1.73
C ALA A 50 3.44 -6.52 -3.12
N VAL A 51 2.79 -5.70 -3.94
CA VAL A 51 2.37 -6.12 -5.30
C VAL A 51 3.57 -6.32 -6.21
N VAL A 52 4.56 -5.43 -6.18
CA VAL A 52 5.80 -5.61 -6.97
C VAL A 52 6.55 -6.88 -6.54
N ALA A 53 6.68 -7.13 -5.24
CA ALA A 53 7.34 -8.34 -4.74
C ALA A 53 6.57 -9.61 -5.14
N PHE A 54 5.24 -9.56 -5.13
CA PHE A 54 4.39 -10.66 -5.57
C PHE A 54 4.54 -10.93 -7.08
N GLU A 55 4.50 -9.90 -7.90
CA GLU A 55 4.75 -10.00 -9.34
C GLU A 55 6.15 -10.57 -9.63
N MET A 56 7.18 -10.13 -8.89
CA MET A 56 8.54 -10.67 -9.03
C MET A 56 8.66 -12.15 -8.61
N LEU A 57 7.82 -12.62 -7.68
CA LEU A 57 7.80 -14.03 -7.27
C LEU A 57 7.12 -14.92 -8.31
N MET A 58 6.11 -14.38 -9.01
CA MET A 58 5.32 -15.10 -10.00
C MET A 58 5.93 -15.08 -11.41
N ALA A 59 6.89 -14.19 -11.66
CA ALA A 59 7.64 -14.04 -12.92
C ALA A 59 8.79 -15.05 -13.04
#